data_AF-A0A5S4YMC3-F1
#
_entry.id   AF-A0A5S4YMC3-F1
#
_cell.length_a   1.000
_cell.length_b   1.000
_cell.length_c   1.000
_cell.angle_alpha   90.00
_cell.angle_beta   90.00
_cell.angle_gamma   90.00
#
_symmetry.space_group_name_H-M   'P 1'
#
loop_
_entity.id
_entity.type
_entity.pdbx_description
1 polymer ?
#
loop_
_entity_poly.entity_id
_entity_poly.type
_entity_poly.pdbx_seq_one_letter_code
_entity_poly.pdbx_strand_id
1 'polypeptide(L)'
;MSDLPPRRRGRPTKEEAAAYAAAAQDKQKKDNKETEYLDEVLAQPIKRRAAQAKLQPDEATLRTIGELGKLFCTQEEVAAVLGVSRRTFQTFISECQEARDVWDDGLMHAKVSLRRKQLSLADKNAPAAIFLGKNYLGQKDESTTNMNISKPVAEMSEAELMEIAQRKSAEPKPEAKKESVH
;
A
#
# COMPACT_ATOMS: atom_id res chain seq x y z
N MET A 1 -15.18 16.52 10.20
CA MET A 1 -14.00 17.41 10.22
C MET A 1 -13.80 17.80 11.68
N SER A 2 -12.67 17.46 12.28
CA SER A 2 -12.40 17.81 13.68
C SER A 2 -11.99 19.29 13.75
N ASP A 3 -12.69 20.09 14.56
CA ASP A 3 -12.43 21.52 14.80
C ASP A 3 -11.09 21.74 15.54
N LEU A 4 -9.98 21.39 14.92
CA LEU A 4 -8.66 21.67 15.46
C LEU A 4 -8.21 23.09 15.09
N PRO A 5 -7.58 23.83 16.02
CA PRO A 5 -7.08 25.18 15.75
C PRO A 5 -6.04 25.14 14.63
N PRO A 6 -6.02 26.08 13.67
CA PRO A 6 -5.14 26.03 12.50
C PRO A 6 -3.65 26.02 12.90
N ARG A 7 -2.84 25.18 12.24
CA ARG A 7 -1.39 25.13 12.48
C ARG A 7 -0.75 26.47 12.07
N ARG A 8 -0.34 27.28 13.06
CA ARG A 8 0.41 28.52 12.83
C ARG A 8 1.92 28.26 12.72
N ARG A 9 2.64 29.12 12.00
CA ARG A 9 4.11 29.17 12.07
C ARG A 9 4.50 29.79 13.42
N GLY A 10 5.17 29.03 14.28
CA GLY A 10 5.60 29.49 15.61
C GLY A 10 5.44 28.41 16.68
N ARG A 11 5.82 28.72 17.92
CA ARG A 11 5.58 27.84 19.07
C ARG A 11 4.07 27.78 19.36
N PRO A 12 3.45 26.60 19.41
CA PRO A 12 2.03 26.45 19.74
C PRO A 12 1.73 27.03 21.13
N THR A 13 0.53 27.58 21.31
CA THR A 13 0.06 27.91 22.65
C THR A 13 -0.15 26.62 23.46
N LYS A 14 -0.13 26.70 24.79
CA LYS A 14 -0.37 25.53 25.66
C LYS A 14 -1.72 24.88 25.37
N GLU A 15 -2.73 25.70 25.07
CA GLU A 15 -4.09 25.27 24.74
C GLU A 15 -4.16 24.57 23.37
N GLU A 16 -3.49 25.11 22.35
CA GLU A 16 -3.39 24.46 21.04
C GLU A 16 -2.67 23.12 21.16
N ALA A 17 -1.51 23.07 21.84
CA ALA A 17 -0.77 21.84 22.06
C ALA A 17 -1.61 20.77 22.78
N ALA A 18 -2.40 21.18 23.78
CA ALA A 18 -3.32 20.29 24.50
C ALA A 18 -4.46 19.79 23.60
N ALA A 19 -5.05 20.65 22.76
CA ALA A 19 -6.11 20.25 21.83
C ALA A 19 -5.61 19.26 20.75
N TYR A 20 -4.41 19.48 20.22
CA TYR A 20 -3.75 18.54 19.30
C TYR A 20 -3.41 17.21 19.98
N ALA A 21 -2.94 17.24 21.23
CA ALA A 21 -2.67 16.04 22.01
C ALA A 21 -3.95 15.27 22.34
N ALA A 22 -5.04 15.95 22.70
CA ALA A 22 -6.35 15.34 22.94
C ALA A 22 -6.90 14.67 21.67
N ALA A 23 -6.85 15.35 20.52
CA ALA A 23 -7.26 14.75 19.25
C ALA A 23 -6.38 13.57 18.82
N ALA A 24 -5.08 13.59 19.14
CA ALA A 24 -4.20 12.44 18.94
C ALA A 24 -4.55 11.28 19.87
N GLN A 25 -4.86 11.56 21.13
CA GLN A 25 -5.33 10.58 22.10
C GLN A 25 -6.68 9.97 21.71
N ASP A 26 -7.62 10.75 21.18
CA ASP A 26 -8.92 10.24 20.76
C ASP A 26 -8.82 9.38 19.50
N LYS A 27 -7.92 9.74 18.57
CA LYS A 27 -7.56 8.85 17.46
C LYS A 27 -6.92 7.55 17.97
N GLN A 28 -5.94 7.65 18.87
CA GLN A 28 -5.30 6.47 19.47
C GLN A 28 -6.30 5.58 20.21
N LYS A 29 -7.23 6.15 20.98
CA LYS A 29 -8.30 5.39 21.65
C LYS A 29 -9.21 4.67 20.65
N LYS A 30 -9.56 5.32 19.55
CA LYS A 30 -10.38 4.72 18.50
C LYS A 30 -9.65 3.57 17.80
N ASP A 31 -8.38 3.80 17.46
CA ASP A 31 -7.54 2.79 16.80
C ASP A 31 -7.31 1.59 17.73
N ASN A 32 -7.05 1.83 19.03
CA ASN A 32 -6.89 0.77 20.03
C ASN A 32 -8.17 -0.07 20.19
N LYS A 33 -9.34 0.58 20.21
CA LYS A 33 -10.63 -0.13 20.33
C LYS A 33 -10.89 -1.05 19.13
N GLU A 34 -10.40 -0.69 17.95
CA GLU A 34 -10.51 -1.51 16.74
C GLU A 34 -9.57 -2.73 16.80
N THR A 35 -8.41 -2.62 17.46
CA THR A 35 -7.43 -3.71 17.56
C THR A 35 -7.61 -4.64 18.76
N GLU A 36 -8.42 -4.25 19.76
CA GLU A 36 -8.65 -4.99 21.01
C GLU A 36 -8.88 -6.50 20.82
N TYR A 37 -9.68 -6.90 19.83
CA TYR A 37 -9.95 -8.32 19.58
C TYR A 37 -8.72 -9.09 19.12
N LEU A 38 -7.95 -8.53 18.19
CA LEU A 38 -6.72 -9.19 17.71
C LEU A 38 -5.70 -9.27 18.84
N ASP A 39 -5.59 -8.22 19.64
CA ASP A 39 -4.71 -8.20 20.81
C ASP A 39 -5.10 -9.31 21.81
N GLU A 40 -6.40 -9.50 22.05
CA GLU A 40 -6.90 -10.60 22.89
C GLU A 40 -6.57 -11.97 22.29
N VAL A 41 -6.81 -12.17 20.99
CA VAL A 41 -6.50 -13.44 20.30
C VAL A 41 -5.01 -13.76 20.35
N LEU A 42 -4.15 -12.77 20.08
CA LEU A 42 -2.69 -12.94 20.07
C LEU A 42 -2.09 -13.09 21.48
N ALA A 43 -2.76 -12.57 22.52
CA ALA A 43 -2.35 -12.74 23.91
C ALA A 43 -2.60 -14.17 24.42
N GLN A 44 -3.45 -14.95 23.75
CA GLN A 44 -3.70 -16.33 24.15
C GLN A 44 -2.42 -17.18 24.01
N PRO A 45 -2.15 -18.10 24.96
CA PRO A 45 -1.01 -18.99 24.83
C PRO A 45 -1.14 -19.84 23.57
N ILE A 46 -0.04 -19.96 22.82
CA ILE A 46 0.01 -20.78 21.60
C ILE A 46 -0.30 -22.23 21.96
N LYS A 47 -1.51 -22.68 21.66
CA LYS A 47 -1.98 -24.05 21.86
C LYS A 47 -2.19 -24.67 20.50
N ARG A 48 -1.56 -25.82 20.25
CA ARG A 48 -1.95 -26.62 19.09
C ARG A 48 -3.33 -27.21 19.36
N ARG A 49 -4.23 -27.12 18.38
CA ARG A 49 -5.50 -27.84 18.46
C ARG A 49 -5.20 -29.34 18.60
N ALA A 50 -6.03 -30.04 19.36
CA ALA A 50 -5.96 -31.50 19.42
C ALA A 50 -6.02 -32.05 17.99
N ALA A 51 -5.17 -33.05 17.69
CA ALA A 51 -4.90 -33.51 16.32
C ALA A 51 -6.13 -33.95 15.50
N GLN A 52 -7.28 -34.16 16.15
CA GLN A 52 -8.52 -34.63 15.54
C GLN A 52 -9.59 -33.53 15.36
N ALA A 53 -9.39 -32.33 15.91
CA ALA A 53 -10.37 -31.25 15.81
C ALA A 53 -10.25 -30.52 14.46
N LYS A 54 -11.12 -30.85 13.50
CA LYS A 54 -11.24 -30.11 12.23
C LYS A 54 -11.58 -28.64 12.49
N LEU A 55 -11.02 -27.74 11.68
CA LEU A 55 -11.45 -26.34 11.67
C LEU A 55 -12.93 -26.28 11.29
N GLN A 56 -13.68 -25.39 11.92
CA GLN A 56 -15.09 -25.16 11.64
C GLN A 56 -15.27 -23.69 11.21
N PRO A 57 -16.27 -23.40 10.37
CA PRO A 57 -16.64 -22.03 10.03
C PRO A 57 -17.49 -21.41 11.15
N ASP A 58 -17.00 -21.42 12.38
CA ASP A 58 -17.61 -20.70 13.48
C ASP A 58 -17.25 -19.21 13.43
N GLU A 59 -18.10 -18.37 14.01
CA GLU A 59 -17.99 -16.90 13.97
C GLU A 59 -16.60 -16.42 14.43
N ALA A 60 -16.04 -17.02 15.48
CA ALA A 60 -14.72 -16.64 15.99
C ALA A 60 -13.59 -17.01 15.01
N THR A 61 -13.64 -18.19 14.41
CA THR A 61 -12.67 -18.62 13.38
C THR A 61 -12.74 -17.70 12.16
N LEU A 62 -13.94 -17.44 11.63
CA LEU A 62 -14.12 -16.59 10.46
C LEU A 62 -13.66 -15.15 10.74
N ARG A 63 -14.04 -14.59 11.90
CA ARG A 63 -13.59 -13.26 12.32
C ARG A 63 -12.06 -13.19 12.41
N THR A 64 -11.42 -14.18 13.02
CA THR A 64 -9.95 -14.24 13.11
C THR A 64 -9.30 -14.24 11.73
N ILE A 65 -9.81 -15.04 10.79
CA ILE A 65 -9.29 -15.11 9.41
C ILE A 65 -9.39 -13.74 8.73
N GLY A 66 -10.55 -13.09 8.80
CA GLY A 66 -10.77 -11.80 8.16
C GLY A 66 -9.92 -10.68 8.76
N GLU A 67 -9.84 -10.60 10.09
CA GLU A 67 -9.03 -9.59 10.78
C GLU A 67 -7.52 -9.76 10.51
N LEU A 68 -7.01 -10.99 10.47
CA LEU A 68 -5.62 -11.24 10.07
C LEU A 68 -5.39 -10.93 8.58
N GLY A 69 -6.37 -11.18 7.71
CA GLY A 69 -6.34 -10.77 6.31
C GLY A 69 -6.17 -9.25 6.15
N LYS A 70 -6.86 -8.44 6.99
CA LYS A 70 -6.73 -6.97 7.00
C LYS A 70 -5.32 -6.48 7.33
N LEU A 71 -4.50 -7.32 7.97
CA LEU A 71 -3.11 -7.04 8.31
C LEU A 71 -2.10 -7.52 7.26
N PHE A 72 -2.56 -8.02 6.11
CA PHE A 72 -1.72 -8.70 5.11
C PHE A 72 -0.95 -9.90 5.68
N CYS A 73 -1.48 -10.57 6.72
CA CYS A 73 -0.89 -11.81 7.19
C CYS A 73 -0.88 -12.85 6.05
N THR A 74 0.10 -13.73 6.10
CA THR A 74 0.21 -14.91 5.25
C THR A 74 -0.67 -16.04 5.78
N GLN A 75 -0.96 -17.02 4.94
CA GLN A 75 -1.68 -18.23 5.36
C GLN A 75 -0.94 -19.01 6.46
N GLU A 76 0.38 -18.89 6.53
CA GLU A 76 1.20 -19.54 7.57
C GLU A 76 1.00 -18.87 8.93
N GLU A 77 1.00 -17.54 8.97
CA GLU A 77 0.72 -16.77 10.19
C GLU A 77 -0.69 -17.04 10.68
N VAL A 78 -1.68 -17.08 9.78
CA VAL A 78 -3.08 -17.37 10.15
C VAL A 78 -3.22 -18.79 10.69
N ALA A 79 -2.58 -19.77 10.06
CA ALA A 79 -2.58 -21.15 10.56
C ALA A 79 -1.94 -21.25 11.96
N ALA A 80 -0.86 -20.51 12.20
CA ALA A 80 -0.20 -20.47 13.50
C ALA A 80 -1.11 -19.88 14.60
N VAL A 81 -1.81 -18.79 14.32
CA VAL A 81 -2.79 -18.18 15.25
C VAL A 81 -3.95 -19.15 15.55
N LEU A 82 -4.45 -19.85 14.53
CA LEU A 82 -5.53 -20.84 14.68
C LEU A 82 -5.07 -22.17 15.30
N GLY A 83 -3.77 -22.34 15.55
CA GLY A 83 -3.19 -23.52 16.18
C GLY A 83 -3.21 -24.77 15.29
N VAL A 84 -3.15 -24.60 13.97
CA VAL A 84 -3.18 -25.68 12.96
C VAL A 84 -1.99 -25.63 12.00
N SER A 85 -1.79 -26.68 11.22
CA SER A 85 -0.77 -26.66 10.16
C SER A 85 -1.24 -25.79 8.98
N ARG A 86 -0.28 -25.20 8.24
CA ARG A 86 -0.56 -24.50 6.98
C ARG A 86 -1.41 -25.35 6.03
N ARG A 87 -1.07 -26.64 5.89
CA ARG A 87 -1.80 -27.56 5.00
C ARG A 87 -3.27 -27.69 5.40
N THR A 88 -3.54 -27.78 6.70
CA THR A 88 -4.90 -27.85 7.26
C THR A 88 -5.70 -26.60 6.94
N PHE A 89 -5.10 -25.42 7.13
CA PHE A 89 -5.74 -24.16 6.81
C PHE A 89 -6.02 -24.00 5.31
N GLN A 90 -5.07 -24.40 4.46
CA GLN A 90 -5.27 -24.41 3.01
C GLN A 90 -6.42 -25.31 2.57
N THR A 91 -6.51 -26.53 3.12
CA THR A 91 -7.64 -27.41 2.87
C THR A 91 -8.95 -26.75 3.31
N PHE A 92 -8.97 -26.17 4.51
CA PHE A 92 -10.16 -25.52 5.06
C PHE A 92 -10.67 -24.37 4.16
N ILE A 93 -9.80 -23.45 3.74
CA ILE A 93 -10.19 -22.37 2.81
C ILE A 93 -10.60 -22.92 1.44
N SER A 94 -10.04 -24.04 0.98
CA SER A 94 -10.43 -24.63 -0.30
C SER A 94 -11.80 -25.32 -0.26
N GLU A 95 -12.20 -25.85 0.89
CA GLU A 95 -13.45 -26.60 1.08
C GLU A 95 -14.60 -25.72 1.59
N CYS A 96 -14.29 -24.65 2.32
CA CYS A 96 -15.27 -23.74 2.91
C CYS A 96 -15.26 -22.39 2.18
N GLN A 97 -16.31 -22.15 1.37
CA GLN A 97 -16.43 -20.91 0.60
C GLN A 97 -16.52 -19.66 1.50
N GLU A 98 -17.25 -19.74 2.62
CA GLU A 98 -17.40 -18.62 3.56
C GLU A 98 -16.04 -18.19 4.16
N ALA A 99 -15.21 -19.16 4.55
CA ALA A 99 -13.86 -18.87 5.04
C ALA A 99 -12.97 -18.24 3.95
N ARG A 100 -13.15 -18.64 2.70
CA ARG A 100 -12.44 -18.07 1.56
C ARG A 100 -12.88 -16.63 1.28
N ASP A 101 -14.18 -16.37 1.28
CA ASP A 101 -14.71 -15.04 1.01
C ASP A 101 -14.24 -14.05 2.09
N VAL A 102 -14.31 -14.42 3.37
CA VAL A 102 -13.85 -13.58 4.48
C VAL A 102 -12.33 -13.33 4.41
N TRP A 103 -11.55 -14.31 3.99
CA TRP A 103 -10.11 -14.15 3.75
C TRP A 103 -9.82 -13.14 2.63
N ASP A 104 -10.46 -13.34 1.47
CA ASP A 104 -10.26 -12.50 0.29
C ASP A 104 -10.74 -11.05 0.55
N ASP A 105 -11.87 -10.89 1.23
CA ASP A 105 -12.39 -9.59 1.66
C ASP A 105 -11.42 -8.90 2.62
N GLY A 106 -10.88 -9.62 3.61
CA GLY A 106 -9.85 -9.11 4.51
C GLY A 106 -8.66 -8.52 3.77
N LEU A 107 -8.15 -9.22 2.74
CA LEU A 107 -7.07 -8.73 1.89
C LEU A 107 -7.46 -7.50 1.07
N MET A 108 -8.69 -7.42 0.58
CA MET A 108 -9.18 -6.22 -0.13
C MET A 108 -9.30 -5.02 0.81
N HIS A 109 -9.80 -5.22 2.03
CA HIS A 109 -9.83 -4.21 3.08
C HIS A 109 -8.42 -3.71 3.42
N ALA A 110 -7.43 -4.62 3.51
CA ALA A 110 -6.03 -4.27 3.73
C ALA A 110 -5.51 -3.33 2.62
N LYS A 111 -5.81 -3.63 1.35
CA LYS A 111 -5.43 -2.79 0.20
C LYS A 111 -6.08 -1.40 0.25
N VAL A 112 -7.36 -1.32 0.60
CA VAL A 112 -8.05 -0.03 0.76
C VAL A 112 -7.45 0.78 1.90
N SER A 113 -7.18 0.15 3.04
CA SER A 113 -6.52 0.79 4.19
C SER A 113 -5.13 1.30 3.83
N LEU A 114 -4.32 0.51 3.12
CA LEU A 114 -3.01 0.91 2.63
C LEU A 114 -3.11 2.12 1.69
N ARG A 115 -4.05 2.13 0.75
CA ARG A 115 -4.24 3.27 -0.17
C ARG A 115 -4.60 4.55 0.56
N ARG A 116 -5.46 4.47 1.59
CA ARG A 116 -5.75 5.61 2.47
C ARG A 116 -4.50 6.09 3.22
N LYS A 117 -3.68 5.16 3.72
CA LYS A 117 -2.42 5.49 4.40
C LYS A 117 -1.44 6.17 3.44
N GLN A 118 -1.29 5.67 2.21
CA GLN A 118 -0.48 6.31 1.16
C GLN A 118 -0.91 7.76 0.92
N LEU A 119 -2.22 8.02 0.76
CA LEU A 119 -2.74 9.37 0.54
C LEU A 119 -2.43 10.33 1.70
N SER A 120 -2.41 9.82 2.95
CA SER A 120 -2.11 10.63 4.13
C SER A 120 -0.62 10.78 4.45
N LEU A 121 0.22 9.85 3.97
CA LEU A 121 1.66 9.79 4.26
C LEU A 121 2.54 10.22 3.08
N ALA A 122 1.95 10.57 1.94
CA ALA A 122 2.67 10.97 0.73
C ALA A 122 3.77 12.01 1.01
N ASP A 123 3.51 12.96 1.90
CA ASP A 123 4.46 14.04 2.24
C ASP A 123 5.46 13.67 3.35
N LYS A 124 5.25 12.58 4.09
CA LYS A 124 6.03 12.26 5.31
C LYS A 124 6.99 11.09 5.14
N ASN A 125 6.60 10.08 4.37
CA ASN A 125 7.41 8.89 4.14
C ASN A 125 7.11 8.30 2.76
N ALA A 126 7.49 9.06 1.72
CA ALA A 126 7.30 8.66 0.33
C ALA A 126 7.96 7.30 -0.01
N PRO A 127 9.19 6.96 0.46
CA PRO A 127 9.82 5.68 0.11
C PRO A 127 9.03 4.45 0.59
N ALA A 128 8.54 4.48 1.84
CA ALA A 128 7.74 3.38 2.38
C ALA A 128 6.39 3.27 1.67
N ALA A 129 5.75 4.39 1.36
CA ALA A 129 4.50 4.42 0.61
C ALA A 129 4.68 3.81 -0.79
N ILE A 130 5.74 4.17 -1.50
CA ILE A 130 6.06 3.63 -2.84
C ILE A 130 6.33 2.13 -2.76
N PHE A 131 7.17 1.69 -1.80
CA PHE A 131 7.50 0.27 -1.63
C PHE A 131 6.25 -0.58 -1.40
N LEU A 132 5.41 -0.21 -0.44
CA LEU A 132 4.19 -0.96 -0.13
C LEU A 132 3.17 -0.91 -1.28
N GLY A 133 3.11 0.22 -1.98
CA GLY A 133 2.26 0.40 -3.15
C GLY A 133 2.59 -0.54 -4.30
N LYS A 134 3.89 -0.71 -4.58
CA LYS A 134 4.37 -1.63 -5.60
C LYS A 134 4.05 -3.08 -5.24
N ASN A 135 4.38 -3.48 -4.02
CA ASN A 135 4.23 -4.87 -3.58
C ASN A 135 2.76 -5.32 -3.44
N TYR A 136 1.87 -4.47 -2.93
CA TYR A 136 0.51 -4.89 -2.56
C TYR A 136 -0.61 -4.28 -3.42
N LEU A 137 -0.37 -3.14 -4.09
CA LEU A 137 -1.39 -2.44 -4.89
C LEU A 137 -1.17 -2.54 -6.40
N GLY A 138 -0.08 -3.19 -6.83
CA GLY A 138 0.25 -3.34 -8.25
C GLY A 138 0.69 -2.03 -8.92
N GLN A 139 1.11 -1.03 -8.13
CA GLN A 139 1.67 0.22 -8.66
C GLN A 139 3.00 -0.10 -9.36
N LYS A 140 3.26 0.54 -10.50
CA LYS A 140 4.49 0.35 -11.28
C LYS A 140 5.09 1.71 -11.59
N ASP A 141 6.41 1.76 -11.68
CA ASP A 141 7.10 2.93 -12.22
C ASP A 141 6.99 2.88 -13.75
N GLU A 142 6.62 4.00 -14.34
CA GLU A 142 6.75 4.18 -15.79
C GLU A 142 8.10 4.82 -16.07
N SER A 143 9.02 4.05 -16.66
CA SER A 143 10.27 4.60 -17.20
C SER A 143 10.11 4.82 -18.70
N THR A 144 9.76 6.05 -19.10
CA THR A 144 9.86 6.44 -20.50
C THR A 144 11.34 6.65 -20.84
N THR A 145 12.02 5.60 -21.26
CA THR A 145 13.39 5.69 -21.76
C THR A 145 13.36 6.35 -23.13
N ASN A 146 13.59 7.66 -23.19
CA ASN A 146 13.92 8.34 -24.44
C ASN A 146 15.33 7.91 -24.86
N MET A 147 15.40 6.87 -25.68
CA MET A 147 16.63 6.47 -26.38
C MET A 147 16.94 7.53 -27.44
N ASN A 148 17.67 8.58 -27.06
CA ASN A 148 18.22 9.50 -28.05
C ASN A 148 19.48 8.83 -28.63
N ILE A 149 19.29 8.05 -29.69
CA ILE A 149 20.39 7.37 -30.38
C ILE A 149 21.13 8.42 -31.22
N SER A 150 22.16 9.03 -30.63
CA SER A 150 23.15 9.79 -31.40
C SER A 150 24.24 8.81 -31.82
N LYS A 151 24.14 8.30 -33.06
CA LYS A 151 25.29 7.60 -33.66
C LYS A 151 26.35 8.66 -33.98
N PRO A 152 27.61 8.50 -33.53
CA PRO A 152 28.67 9.39 -33.98
C PRO A 152 28.85 9.23 -35.49
N VAL A 153 29.12 10.35 -36.18
CA VAL A 153 29.21 10.40 -37.66
C VAL A 153 30.20 9.36 -38.22
N ALA A 154 31.25 9.02 -37.47
CA ALA A 154 32.27 8.04 -37.85
C ALA A 154 31.74 6.59 -37.98
N GLU A 155 30.60 6.28 -37.35
CA GLU A 155 29.97 4.95 -37.35
C GLU A 155 28.78 4.87 -38.32
N MET A 156 28.52 5.94 -39.08
CA MET A 156 27.45 5.98 -40.06
C MET A 156 27.93 5.42 -41.40
N SER A 157 27.07 4.64 -42.06
CA SER A 157 27.34 4.20 -43.42
C SER A 157 27.29 5.37 -44.40
N GLU A 158 28.03 5.27 -45.50
CA GLU A 158 28.07 6.29 -46.55
C GLU A 158 26.67 6.59 -47.12
N ALA A 159 25.79 5.58 -47.18
CA ALA A 159 24.40 5.72 -47.58
C ALA A 159 23.57 6.56 -46.57
N GLU A 160 23.75 6.32 -45.27
CA GLU A 160 23.07 7.10 -44.22
C GLU A 160 23.56 8.56 -44.20
N LEU A 161 24.85 8.80 -44.47
CA LEU A 161 25.43 10.13 -44.57
C LEU A 161 24.89 10.90 -45.79
N MET A 162 24.78 10.23 -46.93
CA MET A 162 24.23 10.82 -48.15
C MET A 162 22.74 11.16 -47.99
N GLU A 163 21.97 10.33 -47.27
CA GLU A 163 20.57 10.60 -46.94
C GLU A 163 20.43 11.84 -46.01
N ILE A 164 21.28 11.97 -44.99
CA ILE A 164 21.29 13.16 -44.11
C ILE A 164 21.62 14.43 -44.88
N ALA A 165 22.57 14.38 -45.80
CA ALA A 165 22.95 15.51 -46.64
C ALA A 165 21.84 15.93 -47.62
N GLN A 166 21.01 14.98 -48.07
CA GLN A 166 19.88 15.23 -48.96
C GLN A 166 18.61 15.67 -48.23
N ARG A 167 18.51 15.46 -46.91
CA ARG A 167 17.43 16.02 -46.09
C ARG A 167 17.55 17.54 -46.08
N LYS A 168 16.73 18.19 -46.90
CA LYS A 168 16.54 19.64 -46.91
C LYS A 168 16.32 20.10 -45.46
N SER A 169 17.18 20.96 -44.94
CA SER A 169 17.10 21.47 -43.57
C SER A 169 15.68 21.96 -43.30
N ALA A 170 14.97 21.30 -42.37
CA ALA A 170 13.70 21.82 -41.90
C ALA A 170 13.96 23.20 -41.30
N GLU A 171 13.24 24.21 -41.78
CA GLU A 171 13.36 25.57 -41.28
C GLU A 171 13.17 25.60 -39.76
N PRO A 172 13.94 26.44 -39.04
CA PRO A 172 13.80 26.54 -37.59
C PRO A 172 12.35 26.93 -37.25
N LYS A 173 11.69 26.07 -36.47
CA LYS A 173 10.33 26.31 -35.98
C LYS A 173 10.33 27.64 -35.20
N PRO A 174 9.42 28.59 -35.48
CA PRO A 174 9.43 29.88 -34.78
C PRO A 174 9.26 29.64 -33.28
N GLU A 175 10.13 30.27 -32.48
CA GLU A 175 10.09 30.20 -31.02
C GLU A 175 8.71 30.67 -30.53
N ALA A 176 7.98 29.78 -29.86
CA ALA A 176 6.74 30.12 -29.20
C ALA A 176 7.05 31.17 -28.11
N LYS A 177 6.60 32.41 -28.32
CA LYS A 177 6.65 33.48 -27.32
C LYS A 177 6.01 32.94 -26.03
N LYS A 178 6.80 32.92 -24.95
CA LYS A 178 6.27 32.68 -23.60
C LYS A 178 5.34 33.83 -23.26
N GLU A 179 4.03 33.59 -23.29
CA GLU A 179 3.08 34.48 -22.64
C GLU A 179 3.38 34.45 -21.14
N SER A 180 3.88 35.57 -20.64
CA SER A 180 3.99 35.86 -19.22
C SER A 180 2.58 35.98 -18.67
N VAL A 181 2.12 34.96 -17.94
CA VAL A 181 0.93 35.10 -17.09
C VAL A 181 1.34 35.99 -15.91
N HIS A 182 0.83 37.22 -15.90
CA HIS A 182 0.78 38.09 -14.73
C HIS A 182 -0.42 37.70 -13.85
#